data_AF-A0A367ZUK3-F1
#
_entry.id   AF-A0A367ZUK3-F1
#
_cell.length_a   1.000
_cell.length_b   1.000
_cell.length_c   1.000
_cell.angle_alpha   90.00
_cell.angle_beta   90.00
_cell.angle_gamma   90.00
#
_symmetry.space_group_name_H-M   'P 1'
#
loop_
_entity.id
_entity.type
_entity.pdbx_description
1 polymer ?
#
loop_
_entity_poly.entity_id
_entity_poly.type
_entity_poly.pdbx_seq_one_letter_code
_entity_poly.pdbx_strand_id
1 'polypeptide(L)'
;MVRQSLTVLCLVVVLSGAAWGCDTDLVALFTGENRQDVFSQTIFRLASEARQFGTRISSASPDNAGELLARLMKTWLTFDNRFSQSPPYWARDDKRWTDKFKELATLIGEIDREFQAGRLTPAHDKTLAFSRQLMTLFEGMPVPPERAALIGVTRGFQTTWEAIHQGEANQFEEGLRELSEGAATLKSHLATSTQLVAHEFIAKVEQLQRMYQAQPGSITPDLCVLVHNTETAFRELTARLRRQSN
;
A
#
# COMPACT_ATOMS: atom_id res chain seq x y z
N MET A 1 1.62 -6.52 -42.58
CA MET A 1 2.25 -6.19 -41.28
C MET A 1 1.36 -5.24 -40.47
N VAL A 2 0.16 -5.67 -40.05
CA VAL A 2 -0.80 -4.79 -39.32
C VAL A 2 -1.35 -5.45 -38.05
N ARG A 3 -0.99 -6.71 -37.77
CA ARG A 3 -1.54 -7.48 -36.62
C ARG A 3 -0.78 -7.32 -35.31
N GLN A 4 0.47 -6.87 -35.31
CA GLN A 4 1.27 -6.71 -34.09
C GLN A 4 1.02 -5.38 -33.36
N SER A 5 0.43 -4.39 -34.03
CA SER A 5 0.19 -3.06 -33.45
C SER A 5 -1.08 -2.97 -32.60
N LEU A 6 -2.04 -3.90 -32.75
CA LEU A 6 -3.28 -3.91 -31.95
C LEU A 6 -3.10 -4.49 -30.56
N THR A 7 -2.18 -5.44 -30.36
CA THR A 7 -1.97 -6.10 -29.06
C THR A 7 -1.29 -5.16 -28.05
N VAL A 8 -0.40 -4.28 -28.52
CA VAL A 8 0.26 -3.27 -27.66
C VAL A 8 -0.74 -2.20 -27.21
N LEU A 9 -1.72 -1.85 -28.04
CA LEU A 9 -2.71 -0.83 -27.71
C LEU A 9 -3.71 -1.31 -26.65
N CYS A 10 -4.08 -2.60 -26.63
CA CYS A 10 -4.91 -3.17 -25.56
C CYS A 10 -4.20 -3.26 -24.20
N LEU A 11 -2.86 -3.40 -24.17
CA LEU A 11 -2.10 -3.46 -22.92
C LEU A 11 -2.04 -2.10 -22.21
N VAL A 12 -2.02 -1.00 -22.96
CA VAL A 12 -1.99 0.38 -22.42
C VAL A 12 -3.35 0.83 -21.88
N VAL A 13 -4.46 0.30 -22.43
CA VAL A 13 -5.83 0.66 -22.01
C VAL A 13 -6.26 -0.07 -20.73
N VAL A 14 -5.69 -1.24 -20.43
CA VAL A 14 -5.98 -1.97 -19.18
C VAL A 14 -5.27 -1.36 -17.96
N LEU A 15 -4.18 -0.60 -18.17
CA LEU A 15 -3.45 0.08 -17.09
C LEU A 15 -4.06 1.43 -16.66
N SER A 16 -4.99 2.00 -17.43
CA SER A 16 -5.51 3.36 -17.22
C SER A 16 -6.85 3.44 -16.47
N GLY A 17 -7.36 2.31 -15.95
CA GLY A 17 -8.76 2.18 -15.56
C GLY A 17 -9.07 1.71 -14.13
N ALA A 18 -8.37 2.19 -13.11
CA ALA A 18 -8.89 2.20 -11.73
C ALA A 18 -7.97 3.04 -10.84
N ALA A 19 -8.22 4.35 -10.70
CA ALA A 19 -7.47 5.29 -9.86
C ALA A 19 -6.68 4.60 -8.72
N TRP A 20 -5.36 4.47 -8.94
CA TRP A 20 -4.42 3.78 -8.06
C TRP A 20 -4.36 4.56 -6.74
N GLY A 21 -5.20 4.18 -5.78
CA GLY A 21 -5.41 4.91 -4.55
C GLY A 21 -4.62 4.32 -3.39
N CYS A 22 -4.07 5.21 -2.56
CA CYS A 22 -3.71 4.92 -1.17
C CYS A 22 -4.88 4.20 -0.48
N ASP A 23 -4.64 3.07 0.18
CA ASP A 23 -5.70 2.25 0.80
C ASP A 23 -6.20 2.90 2.10
N THR A 24 -7.06 3.91 1.93
CA THR A 24 -7.74 4.59 3.04
C THR A 24 -8.74 3.69 3.76
N ASP A 25 -9.20 2.60 3.13
CA ASP A 25 -10.16 1.68 3.74
C ASP A 25 -9.46 0.80 4.77
N LEU A 26 -8.27 0.31 4.45
CA LEU A 26 -7.40 -0.35 5.40
C LEU A 26 -7.10 0.55 6.59
N VAL A 27 -6.66 1.79 6.37
CA VAL A 27 -6.40 2.72 7.49
C VAL A 27 -7.67 2.96 8.31
N ALA A 28 -8.85 3.03 7.67
CA ALA A 28 -10.12 3.17 8.38
C ALA A 28 -10.43 1.96 9.30
N LEU A 29 -10.02 0.75 8.93
CA LEU A 29 -10.20 -0.46 9.77
C LEU A 29 -9.42 -0.39 11.08
N PHE A 30 -8.23 0.25 11.09
CA PHE A 30 -7.44 0.42 12.31
C PHE A 30 -7.84 1.64 13.11
N THR A 31 -8.25 2.71 12.43
CA THR A 31 -8.58 3.99 13.06
C THR A 31 -10.04 4.06 13.54
N GLY A 32 -10.90 3.17 13.05
CA GLY A 32 -12.33 3.09 13.40
C GLY A 32 -12.64 2.68 14.84
N GLU A 33 -11.74 1.96 15.52
CA GLU A 33 -11.97 1.47 16.89
C GLU A 33 -11.79 2.53 17.97
N ASN A 34 -10.99 3.57 17.71
CA ASN A 34 -10.83 4.67 18.65
C ASN A 34 -10.84 6.00 17.91
N ARG A 35 -12.04 6.43 17.52
CA ARG A 35 -12.26 7.71 16.83
C ARG A 35 -11.77 8.94 17.61
N GLN A 36 -11.33 8.80 18.86
CA GLN A 36 -10.76 9.89 19.66
C GLN A 36 -9.22 9.87 19.74
N ASP A 37 -8.57 8.81 19.23
CA ASP A 37 -7.12 8.73 19.21
C ASP A 37 -6.53 9.64 18.12
N VAL A 38 -5.76 10.63 18.55
CA VAL A 38 -5.17 11.63 17.66
C VAL A 38 -4.15 11.01 16.71
N PHE A 39 -3.44 9.98 17.15
CA PHE A 39 -2.49 9.26 16.29
C PHE A 39 -3.23 8.65 15.09
N SER A 40 -4.23 7.83 15.37
CA SER A 40 -5.10 7.18 14.38
C SER A 40 -5.77 8.17 13.43
N GLN A 41 -6.36 9.25 13.96
CA GLN A 41 -6.98 10.29 13.12
C GLN A 41 -5.97 10.96 12.17
N THR A 42 -4.74 11.20 12.65
CA THR A 42 -3.73 11.87 11.83
C THR A 42 -3.22 10.95 10.72
N ILE A 43 -3.04 9.65 10.99
CA ILE A 43 -2.71 8.66 9.96
C ILE A 43 -3.82 8.54 8.91
N PHE A 44 -5.09 8.49 9.33
CA PHE A 44 -6.22 8.50 8.40
C PHE A 44 -6.21 9.75 7.51
N ARG A 45 -5.95 10.92 8.10
CA ARG A 45 -5.84 12.17 7.36
C ARG A 45 -4.67 12.15 6.37
N LEU A 46 -3.49 11.67 6.78
CA LEU A 46 -2.33 11.52 5.90
C LEU A 46 -2.63 10.61 4.71
N ALA A 47 -3.23 9.44 4.95
CA ALA A 47 -3.62 8.52 3.89
C ALA A 47 -4.66 9.14 2.93
N SER A 48 -5.61 9.92 3.47
CA SER A 48 -6.61 10.63 2.67
C SER A 48 -5.99 11.76 1.82
N GLU A 49 -5.07 12.54 2.38
CA GLU A 49 -4.36 13.61 1.68
C GLU A 49 -3.43 13.03 0.61
N ALA A 50 -2.72 11.93 0.90
CA ALA A 50 -1.93 11.19 -0.08
C ALA A 50 -2.80 10.65 -1.22
N ARG A 51 -3.97 10.08 -0.92
CA ARG A 51 -4.93 9.63 -1.95
C ARG A 51 -5.36 10.77 -2.86
N GLN A 52 -5.74 11.91 -2.28
CA GLN A 52 -6.19 13.09 -3.03
C GLN A 52 -5.09 13.61 -3.95
N PHE A 53 -3.86 13.74 -3.45
CA PHE A 53 -2.71 14.12 -4.24
C PHE A 53 -2.45 13.12 -5.37
N GLY A 54 -2.33 11.83 -5.05
CA GLY A 54 -2.10 10.76 -6.03
C GLY A 54 -3.16 10.73 -7.13
N THR A 55 -4.44 10.77 -6.77
CA THR A 55 -5.53 10.85 -7.76
C THR A 55 -5.44 12.10 -8.64
N ARG A 56 -5.02 13.24 -8.08
CA ARG A 56 -4.90 14.48 -8.86
C ARG A 56 -3.76 14.41 -9.88
N ILE A 57 -2.59 13.93 -9.49
CA ILE A 57 -1.43 13.85 -10.41
C ILE A 57 -1.59 12.77 -11.47
N SER A 58 -2.48 11.79 -11.26
CA SER A 58 -2.85 10.79 -12.28
C SER A 58 -3.98 11.26 -13.22
N SER A 59 -4.55 12.45 -13.00
CA SER A 59 -5.64 12.98 -13.82
C SER A 59 -5.12 13.73 -15.06
N ALA A 60 -5.99 13.92 -16.05
CA ALA A 60 -5.66 14.67 -17.27
C ALA A 60 -5.35 16.16 -17.02
N SER A 61 -5.66 16.69 -15.84
CA SER A 61 -5.42 18.09 -15.47
C SER A 61 -4.98 18.17 -14.00
N PRO A 62 -3.66 18.16 -13.71
CA PRO A 62 -3.12 18.13 -12.35
C PRO A 62 -3.22 19.47 -11.61
N ASP A 63 -4.25 20.27 -11.89
CA ASP A 63 -4.49 21.56 -11.26
C ASP A 63 -4.55 21.40 -9.74
N ASN A 64 -3.99 22.35 -9.00
CA ASN A 64 -3.93 22.35 -7.53
C ASN A 64 -3.21 21.14 -6.90
N ALA A 65 -2.52 20.29 -7.67
CA ALA A 65 -1.73 19.18 -7.11
C ALA A 65 -0.65 19.67 -6.12
N GLY A 66 -0.02 20.81 -6.41
CA GLY A 66 0.95 21.43 -5.51
C GLY A 66 0.37 21.84 -4.16
N GLU A 67 -0.89 22.33 -4.12
CA GLU A 67 -1.57 22.66 -2.87
C GLU A 67 -1.90 21.41 -2.04
N LEU A 68 -2.28 20.32 -2.71
CA LEU A 68 -2.52 19.03 -2.07
C LEU A 68 -1.23 18.44 -1.48
N LEU A 69 -0.12 18.53 -2.22
CA LEU A 69 1.19 18.11 -1.74
C LEU A 69 1.65 18.93 -0.54
N ALA A 70 1.57 20.27 -0.62
CA ALA A 70 1.93 21.15 0.49
C ALA A 70 1.12 20.85 1.76
N ARG A 71 -0.17 20.50 1.60
CA ARG A 71 -1.04 20.07 2.70
C ARG A 71 -0.58 18.75 3.30
N LEU A 72 -0.31 17.74 2.47
CA LEU A 72 0.22 16.44 2.91
C LEU A 72 1.52 16.62 3.71
N MET A 73 2.47 17.40 3.18
CA MET A 73 3.74 17.70 3.84
C MET A 73 3.54 18.40 5.19
N LYS A 74 2.62 19.38 5.26
CA LYS A 74 2.30 20.08 6.51
C LYS A 74 1.71 19.14 7.56
N THR A 75 0.77 18.28 7.16
CA THR A 75 0.18 17.29 8.06
C THR A 75 1.24 16.30 8.53
N TRP A 76 2.14 15.87 7.64
CA TRP A 76 3.26 15.00 7.97
C TRP A 76 4.19 15.63 9.00
N LEU A 77 4.65 16.87 8.77
CA LEU A 77 5.52 17.58 9.71
C LEU A 77 4.86 17.72 11.09
N THR A 78 3.56 17.97 11.13
CA THR A 78 2.81 18.04 12.39
C THR A 78 2.78 16.68 13.10
N PHE A 79 2.60 15.60 12.34
CA PHE A 79 2.58 14.23 12.83
C PHE A 79 3.95 13.77 13.34
N ASP A 80 5.00 13.97 12.52
CA ASP A 80 6.39 13.64 12.83
C ASP A 80 6.88 14.33 14.10
N ASN A 81 6.69 15.64 14.20
CA ASN A 81 7.08 16.41 15.40
C ASN A 81 6.39 15.92 16.68
N ARG A 82 5.19 15.33 16.55
CA ARG A 82 4.42 14.85 17.69
C ARG A 82 4.78 13.42 18.09
N PHE A 83 4.98 12.52 17.14
CA PHE A 83 5.00 11.09 17.41
C PHE A 83 6.35 10.41 17.17
N SER A 84 7.29 11.01 16.43
CA SER A 84 8.60 10.39 16.18
C SER A 84 9.43 10.16 17.45
N GLN A 85 9.32 11.08 18.42
CA GLN A 85 9.99 11.01 19.72
C GLN A 85 9.06 10.61 20.87
N SER A 86 7.75 10.61 20.63
CA SER A 86 6.72 10.28 21.62
C SER A 86 5.74 9.25 21.03
N PRO A 87 6.19 7.99 20.84
CA PRO A 87 5.34 6.93 20.34
C PRO A 87 4.09 6.73 21.22
N PRO A 88 2.97 6.28 20.63
CA PRO A 88 1.87 5.70 21.39
C PRO A 88 2.35 4.60 22.35
N TYR A 89 1.60 4.33 23.43
CA TYR A 89 2.05 3.41 24.48
C TYR A 89 2.43 2.01 23.96
N TRP A 90 1.73 1.51 22.95
CA TRP A 90 1.96 0.21 22.33
C TRP A 90 3.18 0.18 21.38
N ALA A 91 3.73 1.33 20.99
CA ALA A 91 4.90 1.46 20.12
C ALA A 91 6.18 1.84 20.88
N ARG A 92 6.12 2.03 22.20
CA ARG A 92 7.28 2.51 23.00
C ARG A 92 8.51 1.60 22.89
N ASP A 93 8.28 0.30 22.75
CA ASP A 93 9.35 -0.70 22.65
C ASP A 93 9.71 -1.05 21.20
N ASP A 94 9.09 -0.39 20.21
CA ASP A 94 9.45 -0.56 18.80
C ASP A 94 10.81 0.08 18.53
N LYS A 95 11.85 -0.75 18.48
CA LYS A 95 13.24 -0.32 18.21
C LYS A 95 13.40 0.34 16.84
N ARG A 96 12.48 0.11 15.89
CA ARG A 96 12.49 0.70 14.55
C ARG A 96 11.64 1.96 14.46
N TRP A 97 11.01 2.41 15.54
CA TRP A 97 10.04 3.51 15.51
C TRP A 97 10.59 4.76 14.82
N THR A 98 11.73 5.26 15.28
CA THR A 98 12.36 6.45 14.69
C THR A 98 12.77 6.22 13.23
N ASP A 99 13.21 5.02 12.87
CA ASP A 99 13.61 4.71 11.50
C ASP A 99 12.41 4.67 10.55
N LYS A 100 11.25 4.15 10.99
CA LYS A 100 9.99 4.23 10.22
C LYS A 100 9.62 5.68 9.87
N PHE A 101 9.82 6.62 10.80
CA PHE A 101 9.58 8.05 10.53
C PHE A 101 10.60 8.63 9.54
N LYS A 102 11.89 8.25 9.63
CA LYS A 102 12.89 8.69 8.64
C LYS A 102 12.60 8.15 7.24
N GLU A 103 12.17 6.90 7.13
CA GLU A 103 11.79 6.27 5.86
C GLU A 103 10.60 7.02 5.24
N LEU A 104 9.55 7.31 6.02
CA LEU A 104 8.40 8.10 5.58
C LEU A 104 8.75 9.55 5.19
N ALA A 105 9.64 10.20 5.95
CA ALA A 105 10.13 11.54 5.62
C ALA A 105 10.92 11.54 4.30
N THR A 106 11.72 10.49 4.07
CA THR A 106 12.46 10.29 2.81
C THR A 106 11.47 10.17 1.65
N LEU A 107 10.44 9.33 1.77
CA LEU A 107 9.42 9.20 0.74
C LEU A 107 8.70 10.52 0.45
N ILE A 108 8.35 11.31 1.45
CA ILE A 108 7.75 12.64 1.22
C ILE A 108 8.68 13.58 0.46
N GLY A 109 9.97 13.61 0.83
CA GLY A 109 10.96 14.40 0.12
C GLY A 109 11.13 13.93 -1.33
N GLU A 110 11.07 12.63 -1.58
CA GLU A 110 11.09 12.07 -2.93
C GLU A 110 9.83 12.43 -3.71
N ILE A 111 8.64 12.34 -3.12
CA ILE A 111 7.38 12.75 -3.76
C ILE A 111 7.48 14.20 -4.25
N ASP A 112 7.92 15.12 -3.39
CA ASP A 112 8.08 16.53 -3.78
C ASP A 112 9.13 16.68 -4.88
N ARG A 113 10.31 16.07 -4.73
CA ARG A 113 11.36 16.12 -5.76
C ARG A 113 10.87 15.63 -7.13
N GLU A 114 10.18 14.50 -7.18
CA GLU A 114 9.65 13.93 -8.42
C GLU A 114 8.54 14.83 -9.01
N PHE A 115 7.66 15.38 -8.17
CA PHE A 115 6.61 16.29 -8.58
C PHE A 115 7.15 17.61 -9.16
N GLN A 116 8.09 18.26 -8.48
CA GLN A 116 8.74 19.49 -8.97
C GLN A 116 9.51 19.26 -10.27
N ALA A 117 10.05 18.05 -10.47
CA ALA A 117 10.70 17.65 -11.72
C ALA A 117 9.71 17.32 -12.86
N GLY A 118 8.40 17.45 -12.65
CA GLY A 118 7.37 17.10 -13.63
C GLY A 118 7.21 15.59 -13.86
N ARG A 119 7.83 14.74 -13.02
CA ARG A 119 7.78 13.28 -13.13
C ARG A 119 6.60 12.73 -12.34
N LEU A 120 5.40 12.90 -12.90
CA LEU A 120 4.14 12.59 -12.21
C LEU A 120 3.96 11.10 -11.89
N THR A 121 4.35 10.19 -12.79
CA THR A 121 4.26 8.74 -12.51
C THR A 121 5.17 8.33 -11.35
N PRO A 122 6.48 8.67 -11.34
CA PRO A 122 7.32 8.43 -10.15
C PRO A 122 6.78 9.07 -8.87
N ALA A 123 6.27 10.30 -8.92
CA ALA A 123 5.66 10.94 -7.75
C ALA A 123 4.43 10.17 -7.23
N HIS A 124 3.62 9.62 -8.14
CA HIS A 124 2.48 8.78 -7.82
C HIS A 124 2.90 7.45 -7.19
N ASP A 125 3.88 6.76 -7.76
CA ASP A 125 4.40 5.49 -7.22
C ASP A 125 4.98 5.69 -5.80
N LYS A 126 5.69 6.80 -5.57
CA LYS A 126 6.20 7.16 -4.24
C LYS A 126 5.08 7.50 -3.26
N THR A 127 3.97 8.09 -3.74
CA THR A 127 2.78 8.34 -2.93
C THR A 127 2.09 7.03 -2.50
N LEU A 128 2.05 6.02 -3.38
CA LEU A 128 1.59 4.68 -3.02
C LEU A 128 2.49 4.03 -1.97
N ALA A 129 3.81 4.08 -2.17
CA ALA A 129 4.78 3.57 -1.20
C ALA A 129 4.59 4.23 0.18
N PHE A 130 4.44 5.55 0.21
CA PHE A 130 4.18 6.29 1.44
C PHE A 130 2.92 5.79 2.15
N SER A 131 1.83 5.61 1.40
CA SER A 131 0.59 5.08 1.97
C SER A 131 0.71 3.67 2.53
N ARG A 132 1.47 2.78 1.87
CA ARG A 132 1.70 1.42 2.41
C ARG A 132 2.53 1.49 3.68
N GLN A 133 3.58 2.32 3.68
CA GLN A 133 4.48 2.45 4.81
C GLN A 133 3.83 3.11 6.04
N LEU A 134 2.77 3.92 5.87
CA LEU A 134 1.97 4.39 7.01
C LEU A 134 1.41 3.23 7.84
N MET A 135 1.11 2.07 7.22
CA MET A 135 0.58 0.91 7.93
C MET A 135 1.60 0.23 8.84
N THR A 136 2.90 0.35 8.55
CA THR A 136 3.95 -0.26 9.39
C THR A 136 4.01 0.41 10.76
N LEU A 137 3.48 1.63 10.89
CA LEU A 137 3.36 2.31 12.16
C LEU A 137 2.39 1.60 13.12
N PHE A 138 1.52 0.70 12.64
CA PHE A 138 0.61 -0.08 13.49
C PHE A 138 1.16 -1.45 13.91
N GLU A 139 2.38 -1.84 13.52
CA GLU A 139 2.93 -3.21 13.75
C GLU A 139 3.08 -3.63 15.22
N GLY A 140 3.04 -2.69 16.16
CA GLY A 140 3.03 -2.96 17.61
C GLY A 140 1.65 -2.85 18.27
N MET A 141 0.61 -2.46 17.52
CA MET A 141 -0.72 -2.26 18.07
C MET A 141 -1.35 -3.62 18.44
N PRO A 142 -1.90 -3.78 19.66
CA PRO A 142 -2.57 -5.02 20.05
C PRO A 142 -3.90 -5.13 19.30
N VAL A 143 -3.89 -5.85 18.18
CA VAL A 143 -5.06 -6.08 17.31
C VAL A 143 -5.32 -7.58 17.13
N PRO A 144 -6.57 -7.97 16.78
CA PRO A 144 -6.87 -9.36 16.43
C PRO A 144 -5.98 -9.89 15.28
N PRO A 145 -5.74 -11.22 15.22
CA PRO A 145 -4.85 -11.84 14.23
C PRO A 145 -5.17 -11.47 12.78
N GLU A 146 -6.45 -11.37 12.43
CA GLU A 146 -6.89 -10.99 11.10
C GLU A 146 -6.45 -9.57 10.72
N ARG A 147 -6.43 -8.62 11.66
CA ARG A 147 -5.93 -7.27 11.41
C ARG A 147 -4.42 -7.22 11.36
N ALA A 148 -3.74 -7.94 12.24
CA ALA A 148 -2.29 -8.08 12.15
C ALA A 148 -1.87 -8.65 10.78
N ALA A 149 -2.65 -9.60 10.24
CA ALA A 149 -2.44 -10.14 8.91
C ALA A 149 -2.61 -9.08 7.80
N LEU A 150 -3.59 -8.17 7.89
CA LEU A 150 -3.73 -7.09 6.92
C LEU A 150 -2.51 -6.14 6.90
N ILE A 151 -1.91 -5.86 8.07
CA ILE A 151 -0.65 -5.10 8.15
C ILE A 151 0.47 -5.89 7.46
N GLY A 152 0.60 -7.18 7.78
CA GLY A 152 1.60 -8.07 7.17
C GLY A 152 1.48 -8.14 5.65
N VAL A 153 0.27 -8.25 5.11
CA VAL A 153 0.01 -8.21 3.66
C VAL A 153 0.44 -6.88 3.05
N THR A 154 0.17 -5.75 3.72
CA THR A 154 0.58 -4.42 3.22
C THR A 154 2.09 -4.28 3.17
N ARG A 155 2.80 -4.77 4.20
CA ARG A 155 4.26 -4.87 4.20
C ARG A 155 4.77 -5.77 3.08
N GLY A 156 4.18 -6.95 2.91
CA GLY A 156 4.51 -7.86 1.81
C GLY A 156 4.40 -7.21 0.43
N PHE A 157 3.36 -6.40 0.19
CA PHE A 157 3.25 -5.62 -1.04
C PHE A 157 4.35 -4.56 -1.16
N GLN A 158 4.68 -3.85 -0.09
CA GLN A 158 5.75 -2.87 -0.11
C GLN A 158 7.09 -3.52 -0.46
N THR A 159 7.45 -4.60 0.24
CA THR A 159 8.65 -5.41 -0.03
C THR A 159 8.69 -5.90 -1.47
N THR A 160 7.56 -6.43 -1.97
CA THR A 160 7.45 -6.94 -3.35
C THR A 160 7.64 -5.83 -4.39
N TRP A 161 7.03 -4.66 -4.19
CA TRP A 161 7.19 -3.53 -5.10
C TRP A 161 8.60 -2.97 -5.08
N GLU A 162 9.23 -2.81 -3.92
CA GLU A 162 10.63 -2.39 -3.83
C GLU A 162 11.55 -3.34 -4.59
N ALA A 163 11.36 -4.65 -4.42
CA ALA A 163 12.10 -5.67 -5.13
C ALA A 163 11.92 -5.58 -6.65
N ILE A 164 10.70 -5.33 -7.15
CA ILE A 164 10.43 -5.11 -8.58
C ILE A 164 11.21 -3.91 -9.11
N HIS A 165 11.20 -2.79 -8.38
CA HIS A 165 11.89 -1.56 -8.82
C HIS A 165 13.41 -1.70 -8.79
N GLN A 166 13.95 -2.50 -7.87
CA GLN A 166 15.39 -2.71 -7.70
C GLN A 166 15.92 -3.91 -8.50
N GLY A 167 15.04 -4.79 -8.98
CA GLY A 167 15.44 -6.04 -9.64
C GLY A 167 15.96 -7.10 -8.67
N GLU A 168 15.62 -7.01 -7.37
CA GLU A 168 16.19 -7.83 -6.30
C GLU A 168 15.32 -9.07 -6.02
N ALA A 169 15.62 -10.18 -6.69
CA ALA A 169 14.79 -11.39 -6.61
C ALA A 169 14.67 -11.99 -5.20
N ASN A 170 15.71 -11.88 -4.37
CA ASN A 170 15.66 -12.36 -2.98
C ASN A 170 14.65 -11.57 -2.14
N GLN A 171 14.62 -10.24 -2.32
CA GLN A 171 13.65 -9.38 -1.65
C GLN A 171 12.24 -9.64 -2.18
N PHE A 172 12.10 -9.96 -3.47
CA PHE A 172 10.81 -10.34 -4.05
C PHE A 172 10.26 -11.61 -3.39
N GLU A 173 11.10 -12.63 -3.22
CA GLU A 173 10.74 -13.86 -2.53
C GLU A 173 10.34 -13.62 -1.06
N GLU A 174 11.04 -12.74 -0.35
CA GLU A 174 10.67 -12.32 1.00
C GLU A 174 9.28 -11.68 1.03
N GLY A 175 9.01 -10.73 0.12
CA GLY A 175 7.70 -10.10 0.00
C GLY A 175 6.58 -11.10 -0.31
N LEU A 176 6.85 -12.08 -1.19
CA LEU A 176 5.91 -13.17 -1.47
C LEU A 176 5.63 -14.04 -0.25
N ARG A 177 6.65 -14.35 0.54
CA ARG A 177 6.48 -15.11 1.78
C ARG A 177 5.56 -14.36 2.77
N GLU A 178 5.79 -13.06 2.95
CA GLU A 178 4.94 -12.21 3.81
C GLU A 178 3.48 -12.16 3.31
N LEU A 179 3.27 -12.05 1.99
CA LEU A 179 1.95 -12.09 1.37
C LEU A 179 1.25 -13.44 1.62
N SER A 180 1.96 -14.55 1.42
CA SER A 180 1.41 -15.90 1.62
C SER A 180 1.09 -16.18 3.08
N GLU A 181 1.95 -15.78 4.02
CA GLU A 181 1.68 -15.88 5.46
C GLU A 181 0.45 -15.09 5.85
N GLY A 182 0.36 -13.83 5.42
CA GLY A 182 -0.80 -12.98 5.68
C GLY A 182 -2.10 -13.54 5.09
N ALA A 183 -2.05 -14.06 3.85
CA ALA A 183 -3.19 -14.71 3.21
C ALA A 183 -3.65 -15.97 3.96
N ALA A 184 -2.72 -16.78 4.45
CA ALA A 184 -3.02 -17.97 5.25
C ALA A 184 -3.67 -17.62 6.60
N THR A 185 -3.19 -16.57 7.27
CA THR A 185 -3.81 -16.07 8.51
C THR A 185 -5.21 -15.53 8.23
N LEU A 186 -5.41 -14.73 7.18
CA LEU A 186 -6.75 -14.25 6.80
C LEU A 186 -7.70 -15.41 6.51
N LYS A 187 -7.25 -16.45 5.78
CA LYS A 187 -8.05 -17.65 5.51
C LYS A 187 -8.53 -18.33 6.80
N SER A 188 -7.67 -18.39 7.81
CA SER A 188 -7.91 -19.11 9.06
C SER A 188 -8.75 -18.32 10.07
N HIS A 189 -8.66 -16.99 10.04
CA HIS A 189 -9.25 -16.11 11.06
C HIS A 189 -10.46 -15.30 10.59
N LEU A 190 -10.69 -15.16 9.28
CA LEU A 190 -11.90 -14.51 8.80
C LEU A 190 -13.14 -15.38 9.01
N ALA A 191 -14.24 -14.76 9.45
CA ALA A 191 -15.55 -15.41 9.53
C ALA A 191 -15.98 -15.95 8.16
N THR A 192 -16.79 -17.02 8.13
CA THR A 192 -17.24 -17.67 6.88
C THR A 192 -17.93 -16.71 5.91
N SER A 193 -18.70 -15.75 6.42
CA SER A 193 -19.35 -14.70 5.63
C SER A 193 -18.35 -13.76 4.92
N THR A 194 -17.14 -13.67 5.44
CA THR A 194 -16.05 -12.81 4.94
C THR A 194 -15.00 -13.61 4.16
N GLN A 195 -14.90 -14.93 4.37
CA GLN A 195 -14.04 -15.82 3.59
C GLN A 195 -14.38 -15.81 2.09
N LEU A 196 -15.67 -15.68 1.73
CA LEU A 196 -16.08 -15.54 0.33
C LEU A 196 -15.47 -14.30 -0.32
N VAL A 197 -15.27 -13.24 0.46
CA VAL A 197 -14.67 -11.98 0.01
C VAL A 197 -13.15 -12.11 -0.12
N ALA A 198 -12.50 -12.83 0.79
CA ALA A 198 -11.06 -13.03 0.77
C ALA A 198 -10.58 -14.06 -0.27
N HIS A 199 -11.48 -14.90 -0.78
CA HIS A 199 -11.14 -16.00 -1.68
C HIS A 199 -10.37 -15.54 -2.93
N GLU A 200 -10.81 -14.44 -3.56
CA GLU A 200 -10.13 -13.93 -4.76
C GLU A 200 -8.71 -13.45 -4.45
N PHE A 201 -8.52 -12.70 -3.37
CA PHE A 201 -7.20 -12.24 -2.94
C PHE A 201 -6.28 -13.44 -2.63
N ILE A 202 -6.75 -14.40 -1.84
CA ILE A 202 -5.98 -15.60 -1.47
C ILE A 202 -5.57 -16.40 -2.72
N ALA A 203 -6.51 -16.62 -3.65
CA ALA A 203 -6.23 -17.36 -4.87
C ALA A 203 -5.18 -16.65 -5.76
N LYS A 204 -5.19 -15.32 -5.81
CA LYS A 204 -4.17 -14.55 -6.54
C LYS A 204 -2.80 -14.61 -5.88
N VAL A 205 -2.72 -14.59 -4.54
CA VAL A 205 -1.46 -14.82 -3.81
C VAL A 205 -0.91 -16.22 -4.12
N GLU A 206 -1.76 -17.25 -4.09
CA GLU A 206 -1.36 -18.62 -4.46
C GLU A 206 -0.93 -18.73 -5.93
N GLN A 207 -1.56 -17.99 -6.84
CA GLN A 207 -1.15 -17.92 -8.24
C GLN A 207 0.21 -17.24 -8.39
N LEU A 208 0.43 -16.13 -7.68
CA LEU A 208 1.67 -15.37 -7.68
C LEU A 208 2.84 -16.22 -7.19
N GLN A 209 2.64 -16.95 -6.09
CA GLN A 209 3.63 -17.87 -5.55
C GLN A 209 3.98 -18.99 -6.53
N ARG A 210 2.97 -19.63 -7.15
CA ARG A 210 3.20 -20.69 -8.15
C ARG A 210 3.95 -20.17 -9.38
N MET A 211 3.62 -18.96 -9.83
CA MET A 211 4.27 -18.35 -10.99
C MET A 211 5.74 -18.05 -10.72
N TYR A 212 6.06 -17.50 -9.54
CA TYR A 212 7.46 -17.26 -9.16
C TYR A 212 8.23 -18.56 -8.97
N GLN A 213 7.63 -19.59 -8.35
CA GLN A 213 8.26 -20.91 -8.18
C GLN A 213 8.55 -21.63 -9.51
N ALA A 214 7.80 -21.35 -10.57
CA ALA A 214 8.07 -21.91 -11.89
C ALA A 214 9.33 -21.29 -12.55
N GLN A 215 9.71 -20.08 -12.13
CA GLN A 215 10.88 -19.34 -12.65
C GLN A 215 11.57 -18.57 -11.51
N PRO A 216 12.16 -19.28 -10.52
CA PRO A 216 12.73 -18.65 -9.35
C PRO A 216 13.92 -17.77 -9.74
N GLY A 217 14.10 -16.64 -9.05
CA GLY A 217 15.19 -15.70 -9.32
C GLY A 217 14.93 -14.72 -10.49
N SER A 218 13.77 -14.79 -11.14
CA SER A 218 13.42 -13.90 -12.26
C SER A 218 12.13 -13.12 -11.98
N ILE A 219 12.23 -11.79 -12.00
CA ILE A 219 11.08 -10.89 -11.93
C ILE A 219 10.66 -10.55 -13.36
N THR A 220 9.55 -11.13 -13.81
CA THR A 220 9.04 -10.97 -15.18
C THR A 220 7.94 -9.90 -15.26
N PRO A 221 7.68 -9.30 -16.43
CA PRO A 221 6.57 -8.37 -16.60
C PRO A 221 5.21 -8.95 -16.19
N ASP A 222 4.98 -10.24 -16.47
CA ASP A 222 3.74 -10.92 -16.09
C ASP A 222 3.61 -11.08 -14.57
N LEU A 223 4.73 -11.28 -13.85
CA LEU A 223 4.74 -11.26 -12.39
C LEU A 223 4.35 -9.88 -11.86
N CYS A 224 4.89 -8.79 -12.44
CA CYS A 224 4.52 -7.43 -12.04
C CYS A 224 3.02 -7.15 -12.23
N VAL A 225 2.43 -7.61 -13.35
CA VAL A 225 0.99 -7.52 -13.60
C VAL A 225 0.20 -8.32 -12.56
N LEU A 226 0.67 -9.51 -12.20
CA LEU A 226 0.00 -10.34 -11.21
C LEU A 226 0.09 -9.75 -9.79
N VAL A 227 1.23 -9.17 -9.40
CA VAL A 227 1.36 -8.41 -8.13
C VAL A 227 0.33 -7.28 -8.08
N HIS A 228 0.24 -6.49 -9.16
CA HIS A 228 -0.74 -5.42 -9.27
C HIS A 228 -2.19 -5.91 -9.10
N ASN A 229 -2.56 -6.98 -9.81
CA ASN A 229 -3.89 -7.56 -9.72
C ASN A 229 -4.19 -8.13 -8.33
N THR A 230 -3.17 -8.67 -7.66
CA THR A 230 -3.28 -9.19 -6.29
C THR A 230 -3.52 -8.05 -5.30
N GLU A 231 -2.82 -6.93 -5.44
CA GLU A 231 -3.03 -5.74 -4.60
C GLU A 231 -4.40 -5.11 -4.82
N THR A 232 -4.89 -5.10 -6.06
CA THR A 232 -6.26 -4.64 -6.35
C THR A 232 -7.31 -5.52 -5.68
N ALA A 233 -7.15 -6.85 -5.69
CA ALA A 233 -8.04 -7.74 -4.95
C ALA A 233 -7.96 -7.52 -3.43
N PHE A 234 -6.76 -7.22 -2.90
CA PHE A 234 -6.58 -6.88 -1.50
C PHE A 234 -7.34 -5.59 -1.12
N ARG A 235 -7.27 -4.54 -1.95
CA ARG A 235 -8.03 -3.29 -1.74
C ARG A 235 -9.54 -3.51 -1.75
N GLU A 236 -10.04 -4.38 -2.62
CA GLU A 236 -11.48 -4.71 -2.63
C GLU A 236 -11.88 -5.48 -1.35
N LEU A 237 -11.01 -6.38 -0.86
CA LEU A 237 -11.20 -7.05 0.42
C LEU A 237 -11.26 -6.03 1.57
N THR A 238 -10.30 -5.11 1.69
CA THR A 238 -10.27 -4.10 2.76
C THR A 238 -11.49 -3.16 2.70
N ALA A 239 -11.89 -2.74 1.49
CA ALA A 239 -13.10 -1.94 1.28
C ALA A 239 -14.38 -2.67 1.73
N ARG A 240 -14.49 -3.98 1.48
CA ARG A 240 -15.64 -4.79 1.91
C ARG A 240 -15.64 -5.06 3.42
N LEU A 241 -14.49 -5.37 4.00
CA LEU A 241 -14.33 -5.52 5.45
C LEU A 241 -14.78 -4.26 6.18
N ARG A 242 -14.42 -3.09 5.65
CA ARG A 242 -14.86 -1.80 6.19
C ARG A 242 -16.37 -1.63 6.16
N ARG A 243 -17.02 -2.00 5.06
CA ARG A 243 -18.50 -1.93 4.94
C ARG A 243 -19.20 -2.85 5.92
N GLN A 244 -18.60 -3.98 6.30
CA GLN A 244 -19.15 -4.91 7.29
C GLN A 244 -18.95 -4.44 8.74
N SER A 245 -18.01 -3.51 8.97
CA SER A 245 -17.66 -3.01 10.30
C SER A 245 -18.44 -1.74 10.71
N ASN A 246 -19.28 -1.20 9.82
CA ASN A 246 -20.18 -0.07 10.08
C ASN A 246 -21.63 -0.52 10.03
#